data_AF-A0A7C5NR01-F1
#
_entry.id   AF-A0A7C5NR01-F1
#
_cell.length_a   1.000
_cell.length_b   1.000
_cell.length_c   1.000
_cell.angle_alpha   90.00
_cell.angle_beta   90.00
_cell.angle_gamma   90.00
#
_symmetry.space_group_name_H-M   'P 1'
#
loop_
_entity.id
_entity.type
_entity.pdbx_description
1 polymer ?
#
loop_
_entity_poly.entity_id
_entity_poly.type
_entity_poly.pdbx_seq_one_letter_code
_entity_poly.pdbx_strand_id
1 'polypeptide(L)'
;APAEPIITPPATAEVASTEGQNAGQWDSPPPFLIEMTKVYIARLETEKGEIVVELFADRAPITVNNFVFLARQGFYDDTTFHRVIHGFMAQGGDPTGTGTGGPGYTFQDEFDPSLRFDQEGLLAMANSGPNTNGSQFFITYGPTPWLNGLHTIFGKVVEGMDVLRALTPRDPQESPTTPGDRLIHVEIEEVEQSLLPTPTATPPPNAPALESGRPLAALEVGARENLYNTMPAMVLSIDASYTAQITTTKGTILVELNPLSAPRSVNNFVVLAKLGYWDNFPINRVQEDAFVLTGSPSGRPDSDIGYSLPSEAALPMVKGAVGFWYRQDLQASSGSQFFILLDDLVGMEEYFTVFGNVTQGQWVADQLTEADRVVRVTIIEQ
;
A
#
# COMPACT_ATOMS: atom_id res chain seq x y z
N ALA A 1 -16.02 -4.85 -24.67
CA ALA A 1 -15.59 -5.95 -23.79
C ALA A 1 -16.86 -6.67 -23.31
N PRO A 2 -16.88 -8.00 -23.17
CA PRO A 2 -18.07 -8.67 -22.65
C PRO A 2 -18.29 -8.23 -21.19
N ALA A 3 -19.55 -8.00 -20.83
CA ALA A 3 -19.96 -7.67 -19.48
C ALA A 3 -19.56 -8.80 -18.53
N GLU A 4 -19.00 -8.43 -17.37
CA GLU A 4 -18.69 -9.37 -16.29
C GLU A 4 -19.97 -10.09 -15.81
N PRO A 5 -19.86 -11.35 -15.36
CA PRO A 5 -21.03 -12.11 -14.96
C PRO A 5 -21.59 -11.55 -13.65
N ILE A 6 -22.80 -11.00 -13.72
CA ILE A 6 -23.61 -10.70 -12.54
C ILE A 6 -23.91 -12.03 -11.86
N ILE A 7 -23.29 -12.27 -10.70
CA ILE A 7 -23.61 -13.43 -9.86
C ILE A 7 -25.01 -13.19 -9.30
N THR A 8 -25.98 -13.99 -9.75
CA THR A 8 -27.35 -13.94 -9.24
C THR A 8 -27.39 -14.47 -7.80
N PRO A 9 -28.02 -13.75 -6.86
CA PRO A 9 -28.06 -14.17 -5.47
C PRO A 9 -28.93 -15.44 -5.30
N PRO A 10 -28.55 -16.38 -4.40
CA PRO A 10 -29.46 -17.44 -3.99
C PRO A 10 -30.59 -16.85 -3.13
N ALA A 11 -31.75 -17.51 -3.15
CA ALA A 11 -32.95 -17.07 -2.45
C ALA A 11 -32.75 -16.99 -0.93
N THR A 12 -33.23 -15.90 -0.32
CA THR A 12 -33.31 -15.70 1.13
C THR A 12 -34.17 -16.81 1.75
N ALA A 13 -33.62 -17.55 2.71
CA ALA A 13 -34.34 -18.56 3.46
C ALA A 13 -34.63 -18.06 4.88
N GLU A 14 -35.87 -18.22 5.34
CA GLU A 14 -36.29 -17.96 6.72
C GLU A 14 -35.66 -18.97 7.69
N VAL A 15 -35.14 -18.47 8.82
CA VAL A 15 -34.53 -19.31 9.86
C VAL A 15 -35.63 -19.82 10.80
N ALA A 16 -35.87 -21.14 10.79
CA ALA A 16 -36.65 -21.80 11.84
C ALA A 16 -35.80 -21.94 13.11
N SER A 17 -36.37 -21.56 14.26
CA SER A 17 -35.75 -21.74 15.57
C SER A 17 -35.62 -23.24 15.92
N THR A 18 -34.41 -23.79 15.82
CA THR A 18 -34.13 -25.14 16.34
C THR A 18 -33.67 -25.07 17.77
N GLU A 19 -34.60 -25.30 18.71
CA GLU A 19 -34.28 -25.66 20.09
C GLU A 19 -33.40 -26.93 20.09
N GLY A 20 -32.18 -26.85 20.61
CA GLY A 20 -31.33 -28.02 20.87
C GLY A 20 -29.84 -27.93 20.51
N GLN A 21 -29.37 -26.85 19.89
CA GLN A 21 -27.92 -26.64 19.68
C GLN A 21 -27.27 -26.06 20.94
N ASN A 22 -26.07 -26.54 21.30
CA ASN A 22 -25.29 -25.96 22.41
C ASN A 22 -25.13 -24.46 22.14
N ALA A 23 -25.51 -23.61 23.09
CA ALA A 23 -25.48 -22.16 22.93
C ALA A 23 -24.09 -21.71 22.41
N GLY A 24 -24.07 -21.15 21.19
CA GLY A 24 -22.85 -20.64 20.56
C GLY A 24 -22.02 -21.61 19.71
N GLN A 25 -22.52 -22.79 19.33
CA GLN A 25 -21.85 -23.62 18.32
C GLN A 25 -22.82 -24.11 17.24
N TRP A 26 -22.36 -24.08 15.99
CA TRP A 26 -23.08 -24.54 14.81
C TRP A 26 -22.22 -25.49 13.98
N ASP A 27 -22.89 -26.43 13.30
CA ASP A 27 -22.22 -27.45 12.46
C ASP A 27 -21.76 -26.92 11.09
N SER A 28 -22.27 -25.75 10.67
CA SER A 28 -21.96 -25.15 9.37
C SER A 28 -22.11 -23.63 9.40
N PRO A 29 -21.49 -22.90 8.46
CA PRO A 29 -21.76 -21.48 8.26
C PRO A 29 -23.26 -21.20 8.05
N PRO A 30 -23.74 -20.01 8.42
CA PRO A 30 -25.16 -19.65 8.29
C PRO A 30 -25.58 -19.57 6.81
N PRO A 31 -26.88 -19.73 6.51
CA PRO A 31 -27.40 -19.38 5.19
C PRO A 31 -27.16 -17.90 4.88
N PHE A 32 -27.29 -17.51 3.62
CA PHE A 32 -27.16 -16.12 3.21
C PHE A 32 -28.45 -15.35 3.54
N LEU A 33 -28.33 -14.33 4.41
CA LEU A 33 -29.43 -13.62 5.05
C LEU A 33 -29.40 -12.11 4.81
N ILE A 34 -28.25 -11.54 4.42
CA ILE A 34 -28.12 -10.09 4.22
C ILE A 34 -28.68 -9.64 2.87
N GLU A 35 -29.21 -8.42 2.83
CA GLU A 35 -29.63 -7.72 1.64
C GLU A 35 -28.46 -6.89 1.09
N MET A 36 -27.96 -7.26 -0.08
CA MET A 36 -26.81 -6.59 -0.72
C MET A 36 -27.05 -5.13 -1.11
N THR A 37 -28.29 -4.66 -1.06
CA THR A 37 -28.66 -3.26 -1.31
C THR A 37 -28.58 -2.38 -0.07
N LYS A 38 -28.41 -2.98 1.12
CA LYS A 38 -28.33 -2.27 2.40
C LYS A 38 -26.89 -2.06 2.82
N VAL A 39 -26.67 -1.00 3.59
CA VAL A 39 -25.44 -0.82 4.35
C VAL A 39 -25.69 -1.32 5.77
N TYR A 40 -24.72 -2.05 6.32
CA TYR A 40 -24.80 -2.61 7.66
C TYR A 40 -23.84 -1.86 8.59
N ILE A 41 -24.36 -1.39 9.72
CA ILE A 41 -23.59 -0.77 10.79
C ILE A 41 -23.58 -1.73 11.99
N ALA A 42 -22.40 -2.00 12.53
CA ALA A 42 -22.22 -2.75 13.76
C ALA A 42 -21.82 -1.79 14.89
N ARG A 43 -22.63 -1.72 15.95
CA ARG A 43 -22.31 -0.99 17.18
C ARG A 43 -21.78 -1.97 18.20
N LEU A 44 -20.49 -1.89 18.47
CA LEU A 44 -19.80 -2.71 19.46
C LEU A 44 -19.83 -1.95 20.79
N GLU A 45 -20.74 -2.33 21.67
CA GLU A 45 -20.82 -1.78 23.02
C GLU A 45 -19.73 -2.44 23.88
N THR A 46 -18.75 -1.66 24.35
CA THR A 46 -17.68 -2.16 25.22
C THR A 46 -17.75 -1.49 26.58
N GLU A 47 -17.08 -2.05 27.58
CA GLU A 47 -16.94 -1.38 28.89
C GLU A 47 -16.14 -0.06 28.85
N LYS A 48 -15.45 0.23 27.74
CA LYS A 48 -14.75 1.51 27.52
C LYS A 48 -15.58 2.53 26.75
N GLY A 49 -16.74 2.14 26.22
CA GLY A 49 -17.57 2.95 25.34
C GLY A 49 -17.98 2.21 24.06
N GLU A 50 -18.61 2.92 23.14
CA GLU A 50 -19.09 2.36 21.88
C GLU A 50 -18.06 2.52 20.74
N ILE A 51 -17.90 1.48 19.93
CA ILE A 51 -17.17 1.52 18.66
C ILE A 51 -18.16 1.22 17.54
N VAL A 52 -18.30 2.13 16.58
CA VAL A 52 -19.24 1.99 15.46
C VAL A 52 -18.48 1.64 14.20
N VAL A 53 -18.88 0.56 13.53
CA VAL A 53 -18.23 0.03 12.34
C VAL A 53 -19.23 -0.04 11.19
N GLU A 54 -18.86 0.45 10.01
CA GLU A 54 -19.58 0.16 8.77
C GLU A 54 -19.01 -1.11 8.13
N LEU A 55 -19.88 -2.04 7.73
CA LEU A 55 -19.51 -3.33 7.16
C LEU A 55 -19.53 -3.29 5.61
N PHE A 56 -18.52 -3.88 4.99
CA PHE A 56 -18.34 -3.92 3.54
C PHE A 56 -19.07 -5.10 2.89
N ALA A 57 -20.41 -5.09 2.98
CA ALA A 57 -21.24 -6.16 2.44
C ALA A 57 -20.99 -6.42 0.95
N ASP A 58 -20.71 -5.37 0.17
CA ASP A 58 -20.40 -5.44 -1.27
C ASP A 58 -19.04 -6.08 -1.58
N ARG A 59 -18.08 -6.05 -0.64
CA ARG A 59 -16.70 -6.53 -0.84
C ARG A 59 -16.42 -7.87 -0.18
N ALA A 60 -17.03 -8.13 0.98
CA ALA A 60 -16.87 -9.37 1.75
C ALA A 60 -18.26 -9.91 2.19
N PRO A 61 -19.16 -10.22 1.24
CA PRO A 61 -20.55 -10.57 1.55
C PRO A 61 -20.70 -11.78 2.46
N ILE A 62 -19.85 -12.80 2.33
CA ILE A 62 -19.98 -14.03 3.13
C ILE A 62 -19.51 -13.77 4.56
N THR A 63 -18.45 -12.99 4.72
CA THR A 63 -17.91 -12.57 6.02
C THR A 63 -18.88 -11.65 6.74
N VAL A 64 -19.44 -10.66 6.06
CA VAL A 64 -20.46 -9.76 6.63
C VAL A 64 -21.70 -10.54 7.02
N ASN A 65 -22.16 -11.46 6.17
CA ASN A 65 -23.30 -12.33 6.49
C ASN A 65 -23.07 -13.15 7.76
N ASN A 66 -21.88 -13.75 7.88
CA ASN A 66 -21.46 -14.49 9.06
C ASN A 66 -21.46 -13.63 10.32
N PHE A 67 -20.81 -12.46 10.26
CA PHE A 67 -20.71 -11.54 11.40
C PHE A 67 -22.09 -11.03 11.85
N VAL A 68 -22.95 -10.62 10.91
CA VAL A 68 -24.32 -10.15 11.18
C VAL A 68 -25.17 -11.27 11.79
N PHE A 69 -25.07 -12.49 11.27
CA PHE A 69 -25.77 -13.64 11.85
C PHE A 69 -25.34 -13.87 13.30
N LEU A 70 -24.04 -13.99 13.57
CA LEU A 70 -23.51 -14.24 14.90
C LEU A 70 -23.88 -13.13 15.90
N ALA A 71 -23.78 -11.86 15.50
CA ALA A 71 -24.20 -10.73 16.31
C ALA A 71 -25.70 -10.80 16.67
N ARG A 72 -26.57 -11.09 15.70
CA ARG A 72 -28.02 -11.26 15.94
C ARG A 72 -28.38 -12.45 16.83
N GLN A 73 -27.51 -13.46 16.90
CA GLN A 73 -27.66 -14.59 17.83
C GLN A 73 -27.11 -14.30 19.24
N GLY A 74 -26.57 -13.10 19.49
CA GLY A 74 -25.92 -12.77 20.76
C GLY A 74 -24.59 -13.50 20.99
N PHE A 75 -23.97 -14.03 19.92
CA PHE A 75 -22.73 -14.82 20.04
C PHE A 75 -21.56 -14.02 20.62
N TYR A 76 -21.54 -12.71 20.35
CA TYR A 76 -20.48 -11.81 20.80
C TYR A 76 -20.72 -11.20 22.18
N ASP A 77 -21.90 -11.44 22.78
CA ASP A 77 -22.27 -10.87 24.07
C ASP A 77 -21.37 -11.40 25.18
N ASP A 78 -20.93 -10.49 26.07
CA ASP A 78 -20.00 -10.74 27.17
C ASP A 78 -18.65 -11.40 26.77
N THR A 79 -18.29 -11.38 25.48
CA THR A 79 -16.94 -11.78 25.04
C THR A 79 -15.91 -10.69 25.38
N THR A 80 -14.62 -10.95 25.14
CA THR A 80 -13.56 -9.97 25.45
C THR A 80 -12.69 -9.65 24.24
N PHE A 81 -12.13 -8.45 24.23
CA PHE A 81 -10.94 -8.13 23.46
C PHE A 81 -9.75 -8.84 24.12
N HIS A 82 -9.56 -10.11 23.78
CA HIS A 82 -8.65 -11.00 24.48
C HIS A 82 -7.19 -10.76 24.12
N ARG A 83 -6.91 -10.05 23.02
CA ARG A 83 -5.55 -9.66 22.62
C ARG A 83 -5.56 -8.23 22.06
N VAL A 84 -4.84 -7.33 22.71
CA VAL A 84 -4.76 -5.91 22.35
C VAL A 84 -3.29 -5.50 22.36
N ILE A 85 -2.76 -5.18 21.17
CA ILE A 85 -1.39 -4.70 20.96
C ILE A 85 -1.49 -3.30 20.35
N HIS A 86 -1.27 -2.27 21.18
CA HIS A 86 -1.30 -0.88 20.74
C HIS A 86 -0.32 -0.62 19.58
N GLY A 87 -0.77 0.13 18.58
CA GLY A 87 -0.02 0.37 17.34
C GLY A 87 -0.11 -0.78 16.33
N PHE A 88 -0.72 -1.92 16.70
CA PHE A 88 -0.98 -3.02 15.78
C PHE A 88 -2.50 -3.28 15.65
N MET A 89 -3.11 -3.97 16.61
CA MET A 89 -4.54 -4.33 16.54
C MET A 89 -5.18 -4.64 17.90
N ALA A 90 -6.51 -4.62 17.95
CA ALA A 90 -7.33 -5.17 19.01
C ALA A 90 -8.18 -6.33 18.48
N GLN A 91 -7.99 -7.54 19.01
CA GLN A 91 -8.63 -8.78 18.59
C GLN A 91 -9.67 -9.24 19.61
N GLY A 92 -10.85 -9.63 19.11
CA GLY A 92 -12.01 -10.07 19.87
C GLY A 92 -12.76 -11.20 19.15
N GLY A 93 -13.98 -11.49 19.61
CA GLY A 93 -14.86 -12.48 18.97
C GLY A 93 -14.57 -13.94 19.33
N ASP A 94 -13.80 -14.19 20.40
CA ASP A 94 -13.63 -15.51 21.00
C ASP A 94 -14.51 -15.64 22.26
N PRO A 95 -15.53 -16.54 22.28
CA PRO A 95 -16.40 -16.73 23.44
C PRO A 95 -15.69 -17.31 24.67
N THR A 96 -14.52 -17.93 24.49
CA THR A 96 -13.71 -18.47 25.58
C THR A 96 -12.69 -17.45 26.11
N GLY A 97 -12.38 -16.42 25.33
CA GLY A 97 -11.35 -15.42 25.64
C GLY A 97 -9.91 -15.95 25.68
N THR A 98 -9.65 -17.17 25.18
CA THR A 98 -8.30 -17.79 25.18
C THR A 98 -7.53 -17.53 23.88
N GLY A 99 -8.20 -17.08 22.83
CA GLY A 99 -7.70 -16.94 21.46
C GLY A 99 -7.93 -18.19 20.59
N THR A 100 -8.57 -19.24 21.11
CA THR A 100 -8.74 -20.52 20.38
C THR A 100 -10.20 -20.92 20.15
N GLY A 101 -11.16 -20.16 20.67
CA GLY A 101 -12.58 -20.45 20.47
C GLY A 101 -13.11 -19.97 19.12
N GLY A 102 -14.34 -20.36 18.81
CA GLY A 102 -15.02 -20.04 17.56
C GLY A 102 -16.46 -20.57 17.52
N PRO A 103 -17.16 -20.39 16.39
CA PRO A 103 -18.58 -20.70 16.27
C PRO A 103 -18.85 -22.18 15.92
N GLY A 104 -17.82 -23.03 15.90
CA GLY A 104 -17.95 -24.46 15.57
C GLY A 104 -17.68 -24.81 14.10
N TYR A 105 -17.54 -23.81 13.23
CA TYR A 105 -17.23 -23.99 11.80
C TYR A 105 -16.16 -22.99 11.33
N THR A 106 -15.68 -23.20 10.10
CA THR A 106 -14.83 -22.25 9.39
C THR A 106 -15.34 -21.96 7.97
N PHE A 107 -14.92 -20.84 7.39
CA PHE A 107 -15.23 -20.46 6.01
C PHE A 107 -14.07 -19.75 5.31
N GLN A 108 -14.22 -19.57 3.99
CA GLN A 108 -13.21 -19.04 3.07
C GLN A 108 -12.84 -17.58 3.29
N ASP A 109 -11.69 -17.17 2.75
CA ASP A 109 -11.27 -15.77 2.68
C ASP A 109 -11.96 -15.01 1.53
N GLU A 110 -12.13 -13.70 1.68
CA GLU A 110 -12.64 -12.78 0.65
C GLU A 110 -11.66 -11.60 0.52
N PHE A 111 -11.09 -11.41 -0.67
CA PHE A 111 -10.13 -10.34 -0.93
C PHE A 111 -10.61 -9.43 -2.06
N ASP A 112 -10.71 -8.14 -1.79
CA ASP A 112 -10.99 -7.11 -2.78
C ASP A 112 -9.72 -6.25 -3.04
N PRO A 113 -9.30 -6.04 -4.30
CA PRO A 113 -8.09 -5.28 -4.62
C PRO A 113 -8.08 -3.82 -4.13
N SER A 114 -9.26 -3.24 -3.86
CA SER A 114 -9.40 -1.89 -3.33
C SER A 114 -9.33 -1.82 -1.80
N LEU A 115 -9.40 -2.96 -1.11
CA LEU A 115 -9.25 -3.03 0.35
C LEU A 115 -7.81 -3.43 0.70
N ARG A 116 -7.09 -2.51 1.33
CA ARG A 116 -5.72 -2.72 1.81
C ARG A 116 -5.60 -2.28 3.24
N PHE A 117 -4.69 -2.91 3.98
CA PHE A 117 -4.29 -2.52 5.33
C PHE A 117 -3.38 -1.29 5.32
N ASP A 118 -3.87 -0.16 4.80
CA ASP A 118 -3.14 1.08 4.59
C ASP A 118 -3.57 2.21 5.54
N GLN A 119 -4.51 1.95 6.45
CA GLN A 119 -5.08 2.90 7.39
C GLN A 119 -5.50 2.23 8.70
N GLU A 120 -5.77 3.03 9.71
CA GLU A 120 -6.33 2.58 10.98
C GLU A 120 -7.84 2.29 10.89
N GLY A 121 -8.36 1.56 11.89
CA GLY A 121 -9.78 1.31 12.06
C GLY A 121 -10.35 0.25 11.11
N LEU A 122 -9.52 -0.54 10.42
CA LEU A 122 -10.01 -1.61 9.55
C LEU A 122 -10.39 -2.83 10.38
N LEU A 123 -11.63 -3.30 10.21
CA LEU A 123 -12.15 -4.53 10.79
C LEU A 123 -11.87 -5.71 9.84
N ALA A 124 -11.19 -6.74 10.34
CA ALA A 124 -10.80 -7.90 9.56
C ALA A 124 -10.90 -9.21 10.34
N MET A 125 -11.00 -10.33 9.64
CA MET A 125 -11.10 -11.66 10.26
C MET A 125 -9.74 -12.14 10.78
N ALA A 126 -9.72 -12.61 12.03
CA ALA A 126 -8.61 -13.43 12.52
C ALA A 126 -8.78 -14.87 12.00
N ASN A 127 -7.69 -15.46 11.54
CA ASN A 127 -7.68 -16.83 11.02
C ASN A 127 -6.39 -17.56 11.45
N SER A 128 -6.37 -18.89 11.30
CA SER A 128 -5.22 -19.76 11.59
C SER A 128 -4.49 -20.19 10.30
N GLY A 129 -4.68 -19.45 9.22
CA GLY A 129 -4.25 -19.79 7.87
C GLY A 129 -5.38 -19.63 6.84
N PRO A 130 -5.09 -19.83 5.55
CA PRO A 130 -6.05 -19.58 4.47
C PRO A 130 -7.36 -20.34 4.65
N ASN A 131 -8.48 -19.65 4.45
CA ASN A 131 -9.85 -20.20 4.50
C ASN A 131 -10.25 -20.82 5.85
N THR A 132 -9.75 -20.25 6.95
CA THR A 132 -10.09 -20.68 8.32
C THR A 132 -10.78 -19.57 9.13
N ASN A 133 -11.54 -18.71 8.47
CA ASN A 133 -12.31 -17.66 9.14
C ASN A 133 -13.42 -18.28 9.99
N GLY A 134 -13.68 -17.72 11.16
CA GLY A 134 -14.71 -18.18 12.09
C GLY A 134 -15.47 -17.00 12.70
N SER A 135 -15.36 -16.78 14.00
CA SER A 135 -16.01 -15.66 14.68
C SER A 135 -15.04 -14.56 15.10
N GLN A 136 -13.75 -14.88 15.25
CA GLN A 136 -12.76 -13.95 15.75
C GLN A 136 -12.42 -12.88 14.71
N PHE A 137 -12.30 -11.65 15.17
CA PHE A 137 -11.99 -10.49 14.36
C PHE A 137 -10.92 -9.64 15.04
N PHE A 138 -10.31 -8.73 14.30
CA PHE A 138 -9.47 -7.68 14.85
C PHE A 138 -9.73 -6.34 14.18
N ILE A 139 -9.46 -5.25 14.90
CA ILE A 139 -9.52 -3.88 14.41
C ILE A 139 -8.11 -3.28 14.45
N THR A 140 -7.64 -2.69 13.34
CA THR A 140 -6.29 -2.13 13.25
C THR A 140 -6.15 -0.79 13.97
N TYR A 141 -4.99 -0.55 14.59
CA TYR A 141 -4.61 0.76 15.13
C TYR A 141 -3.84 1.64 14.14
N GLY A 142 -3.48 1.10 12.97
CA GLY A 142 -2.68 1.78 11.95
C GLY A 142 -2.49 0.90 10.71
N PRO A 143 -1.70 1.37 9.72
CA PRO A 143 -1.37 0.59 8.53
C PRO A 143 -0.62 -0.71 8.88
N THR A 144 -1.08 -1.84 8.37
CA THR A 144 -0.48 -3.17 8.60
C THR A 144 -0.34 -3.93 7.27
N PRO A 145 0.44 -3.42 6.30
CA PRO A 145 0.44 -3.91 4.93
C PRO A 145 0.90 -5.36 4.76
N TRP A 146 1.62 -5.93 5.73
CA TRP A 146 2.01 -7.33 5.75
C TRP A 146 0.83 -8.31 5.94
N LEU A 147 -0.36 -7.81 6.30
CA LEU A 147 -1.59 -8.60 6.40
C LEU A 147 -2.38 -8.67 5.08
N ASN A 148 -1.99 -7.90 4.06
CA ASN A 148 -2.68 -7.87 2.76
C ASN A 148 -2.67 -9.25 2.10
N GLY A 149 -3.84 -9.71 1.65
CA GLY A 149 -4.01 -11.03 1.03
C GLY A 149 -3.94 -12.21 2.00
N LEU A 150 -3.90 -11.95 3.31
CA LEU A 150 -3.90 -12.97 4.36
C LEU A 150 -5.17 -12.94 5.23
N HIS A 151 -5.81 -11.78 5.36
CA HIS A 151 -7.00 -11.59 6.19
C HIS A 151 -8.08 -10.83 5.43
N THR A 152 -9.32 -11.30 5.52
CA THR A 152 -10.49 -10.65 4.93
C THR A 152 -10.79 -9.34 5.66
N ILE A 153 -10.66 -8.20 4.98
CA ILE A 153 -11.16 -6.90 5.47
C ILE A 153 -12.65 -6.82 5.17
N PHE A 154 -13.48 -6.62 6.19
CA PHE A 154 -14.94 -6.63 6.04
C PHE A 154 -15.66 -5.45 6.72
N GLY A 155 -14.93 -4.48 7.26
CA GLY A 155 -15.53 -3.24 7.71
C GLY A 155 -14.50 -2.18 8.11
N LYS A 156 -14.99 -1.01 8.49
CA LYS A 156 -14.17 0.11 8.99
C LYS A 156 -14.89 0.88 10.09
N VAL A 157 -14.14 1.22 11.13
CA VAL A 157 -14.60 2.09 12.23
C VAL A 157 -14.95 3.47 11.66
N VAL A 158 -16.18 3.91 11.91
CA VAL A 158 -16.72 5.22 11.55
C VAL A 158 -16.80 6.15 12.75
N GLU A 159 -16.99 5.62 13.96
CA GLU A 159 -17.01 6.37 15.23
C GLU A 159 -16.38 5.52 16.36
N GLY A 160 -15.82 6.16 17.38
CA GLY A 160 -15.24 5.45 18.54
C GLY A 160 -13.80 4.97 18.38
N MET A 161 -13.00 5.59 17.50
CA MET A 161 -11.55 5.30 17.41
C MET A 161 -10.78 5.63 18.70
N ASP A 162 -11.23 6.63 19.46
CA ASP A 162 -10.71 6.96 20.79
C ASP A 162 -11.05 5.88 21.82
N VAL A 163 -12.26 5.32 21.77
CA VAL A 163 -12.68 4.17 22.59
C VAL A 163 -11.83 2.94 22.25
N LEU A 164 -11.63 2.64 20.96
CA LEU A 164 -10.75 1.57 20.52
C LEU A 164 -9.33 1.75 21.10
N ARG A 165 -8.76 2.95 21.03
CA ARG A 165 -7.43 3.27 21.60
C ARG A 165 -7.39 3.19 23.13
N ALA A 166 -8.53 3.31 23.81
CA ALA A 166 -8.65 3.20 25.26
C ALA A 166 -8.74 1.74 25.74
N LEU A 167 -8.84 0.76 24.83
CA LEU A 167 -8.77 -0.66 25.20
C LEU A 167 -7.42 -0.97 25.86
N THR A 168 -7.50 -1.70 26.97
CA THR A 168 -6.41 -2.14 27.83
C THR A 168 -5.50 -3.10 27.07
N PRO A 169 -4.19 -2.79 26.92
CA PRO A 169 -3.22 -3.71 26.33
C PRO A 169 -3.21 -5.07 27.03
N ARG A 170 -3.19 -6.14 26.25
CA ARG A 170 -3.17 -7.53 26.74
C ARG A 170 -2.62 -8.46 25.67
N ASP A 171 -1.74 -9.38 26.05
CA ASP A 171 -1.44 -10.57 25.24
C ASP A 171 -1.73 -11.84 26.08
N PRO A 172 -2.63 -12.73 25.62
CA PRO A 172 -2.97 -13.93 26.39
C PRO A 172 -1.79 -14.91 26.51
N GLN A 173 -0.77 -14.83 25.65
CA GLN A 173 0.45 -15.63 25.76
C GLN A 173 1.36 -15.14 26.90
N GLU A 174 1.35 -13.84 27.18
CA GLU A 174 2.16 -13.25 28.25
C GLU A 174 1.41 -13.20 29.59
N SER A 175 0.10 -12.97 29.54
CA SER A 175 -0.76 -12.74 30.71
C SER A 175 -2.09 -13.51 30.60
N PRO A 176 -2.07 -14.84 30.74
CA PRO A 176 -3.22 -15.70 30.48
C PRO A 176 -4.39 -15.49 31.45
N THR A 177 -4.13 -14.98 32.66
CA THR A 177 -5.13 -14.82 33.72
C THR A 177 -5.73 -13.42 33.85
N THR A 178 -5.15 -12.42 33.18
CA THR A 178 -5.70 -11.05 33.18
C THR A 178 -6.85 -11.02 32.19
N PRO A 179 -8.09 -10.66 32.56
CA PRO A 179 -9.18 -10.54 31.60
C PRO A 179 -8.96 -9.33 30.67
N GLY A 180 -9.42 -9.43 29.43
CA GLY A 180 -9.45 -8.31 28.49
C GLY A 180 -10.72 -7.49 28.70
N ASP A 181 -10.77 -6.29 28.13
CA ASP A 181 -11.99 -5.48 28.24
C ASP A 181 -13.16 -6.18 27.54
N ARG A 182 -14.33 -6.08 28.15
CA ARG A 182 -15.52 -6.77 27.71
C ARG A 182 -16.20 -6.09 26.52
N LEU A 183 -16.55 -6.88 25.52
CA LEU A 183 -17.54 -6.58 24.50
C LEU A 183 -18.90 -7.00 25.07
N ILE A 184 -19.68 -6.01 25.47
CA ILE A 184 -20.96 -6.19 26.17
C ILE A 184 -22.00 -6.73 25.19
N HIS A 185 -22.13 -6.08 24.03
CA HIS A 185 -23.10 -6.43 23.01
C HIS A 185 -22.66 -5.96 21.62
N VAL A 186 -23.17 -6.60 20.56
CA VAL A 186 -23.03 -6.14 19.18
C VAL A 186 -24.41 -5.95 18.56
N GLU A 187 -24.81 -4.70 18.39
CA GLU A 187 -26.05 -4.35 17.70
C GLU A 187 -25.80 -4.17 16.19
N ILE A 188 -26.67 -4.72 15.35
CA ILE A 188 -26.62 -4.57 13.89
C ILE A 188 -27.77 -3.66 13.43
N GLU A 189 -27.41 -2.53 12.85
CA GLU A 189 -28.33 -1.57 12.23
C GLU A 189 -28.23 -1.64 10.70
N GLU A 190 -29.38 -1.58 10.02
CA GLU A 190 -29.46 -1.52 8.55
C GLU A 190 -29.78 -0.08 8.13
N VAL A 191 -28.95 0.51 7.27
CA VAL A 191 -29.10 1.89 6.81
C VAL A 191 -29.09 1.96 5.28
N GLU A 192 -29.72 3.00 4.74
CA GLU A 192 -29.80 3.24 3.28
C GLU A 192 -28.57 3.94 2.72
N GLN A 193 -27.75 4.56 3.57
CA GLN A 193 -26.61 5.38 3.17
C GLN A 193 -25.40 5.07 4.04
N SER A 194 -24.24 4.98 3.39
CA SER A 194 -22.93 4.85 4.04
C SER A 194 -22.66 6.03 4.97
N LEU A 195 -22.12 5.74 6.15
CA LEU A 195 -21.58 6.71 7.10
C LEU A 195 -20.11 7.03 6.81
N LEU A 196 -19.44 6.19 6.01
CA LEU A 196 -18.10 6.49 5.53
C LEU A 196 -18.10 7.77 4.70
N PRO A 197 -17.04 8.59 4.80
CA PRO A 197 -16.87 9.72 3.92
C PRO A 197 -16.92 9.21 2.48
N THR A 198 -17.62 9.94 1.60
CA THR A 198 -17.60 9.64 0.17
C THR A 198 -16.15 9.48 -0.26
N PRO A 199 -15.77 8.34 -0.90
CA PRO A 199 -14.40 8.13 -1.32
C PRO A 199 -13.91 9.36 -2.07
N THR A 200 -12.84 9.98 -1.60
CA THR A 200 -12.19 11.05 -2.36
C THR A 200 -11.82 10.43 -3.69
N ALA A 201 -12.42 10.92 -4.78
CA ALA A 201 -12.14 10.39 -6.10
C ALA A 201 -10.62 10.40 -6.32
N THR A 202 -10.04 9.24 -6.64
CA THR A 202 -8.63 9.17 -7.00
C THR A 202 -8.40 10.16 -8.14
N PRO A 203 -7.44 11.10 -8.01
CA PRO A 203 -7.17 12.03 -9.09
C PRO A 203 -6.88 11.22 -10.37
N PRO A 204 -7.40 11.65 -11.53
CA PRO A 204 -7.18 10.93 -12.77
C PRO A 204 -5.68 10.75 -13.01
N PRO A 205 -5.25 9.63 -13.61
CA PRO A 205 -3.86 9.42 -13.99
C PRO A 205 -3.35 10.59 -14.85
N ASN A 206 -2.29 11.22 -14.39
CA ASN A 206 -1.54 12.27 -15.04
C ASN A 206 -0.11 11.78 -15.20
N ALA A 207 0.20 11.27 -16.39
CA ALA A 207 1.50 10.71 -16.73
C ALA A 207 2.25 11.64 -17.70
N PRO A 208 3.61 11.67 -17.64
CA PRO A 208 4.39 12.36 -18.64
C PRO A 208 4.13 11.77 -20.03
N ALA A 209 3.70 12.61 -20.97
CA ALA A 209 3.53 12.27 -22.37
C ALA A 209 4.65 12.89 -23.19
N LEU A 210 5.22 12.15 -24.15
CA LEU A 210 6.22 12.72 -25.05
C LEU A 210 5.59 13.78 -25.95
N GLU A 211 6.18 14.97 -25.93
CA GLU A 211 5.77 16.10 -26.74
C GLU A 211 6.98 16.66 -27.51
N SER A 212 6.73 17.37 -28.60
CA SER A 212 7.80 18.02 -29.37
C SER A 212 8.48 19.11 -28.53
N GLY A 213 9.82 19.12 -28.52
CA GLY A 213 10.60 20.10 -27.77
C GLY A 213 11.01 19.58 -26.39
N ARG A 214 11.15 20.49 -25.42
CA ARG A 214 11.55 20.21 -24.03
C ARG A 214 10.70 21.05 -23.06
N PRO A 215 9.39 20.82 -22.99
CA PRO A 215 8.47 21.72 -22.28
C PRO A 215 8.81 21.87 -20.80
N LEU A 216 9.33 20.82 -20.14
CA LEU A 216 9.69 20.89 -18.73
C LEU A 216 10.93 21.76 -18.48
N ALA A 217 11.80 21.93 -19.47
CA ALA A 217 12.96 22.81 -19.38
C ALA A 217 12.57 24.29 -19.26
N ALA A 218 11.36 24.67 -19.68
CA ALA A 218 10.84 26.03 -19.54
C ALA A 218 10.28 26.33 -18.14
N LEU A 219 10.04 25.29 -17.33
CA LEU A 219 9.60 25.44 -15.95
C LEU A 219 10.81 25.65 -15.02
N GLU A 220 10.66 26.48 -14.00
CA GLU A 220 11.60 26.52 -12.88
C GLU A 220 11.70 25.16 -12.21
N VAL A 221 12.89 24.79 -11.70
CA VAL A 221 13.14 23.45 -11.14
C VAL A 221 12.14 23.10 -10.03
N GLY A 222 11.87 24.02 -9.09
CA GLY A 222 10.90 23.80 -8.02
C GLY A 222 9.46 23.61 -8.51
N ALA A 223 9.09 24.18 -9.67
CA ALA A 223 7.77 23.97 -10.28
C ALA A 223 7.62 22.59 -10.93
N ARG A 224 8.69 21.78 -10.93
CA ARG A 224 8.68 20.40 -11.44
C ARG A 224 8.32 19.36 -10.36
N GLU A 225 8.16 19.79 -9.12
CA GLU A 225 7.74 18.93 -8.00
C GLU A 225 6.29 18.48 -8.16
N ASN A 226 6.03 17.18 -7.97
CA ASN A 226 4.69 16.59 -8.02
C ASN A 226 3.87 16.90 -9.30
N LEU A 227 4.54 17.15 -10.42
CA LEU A 227 3.88 17.45 -11.70
C LEU A 227 3.00 16.30 -12.22
N TYR A 228 3.36 15.06 -11.89
CA TYR A 228 2.71 13.86 -12.39
C TYR A 228 2.40 12.92 -11.23
N ASN A 229 1.37 12.09 -11.38
CA ASN A 229 0.98 11.11 -10.36
C ASN A 229 1.07 9.66 -10.87
N THR A 230 1.50 9.48 -12.12
CA THR A 230 1.56 8.18 -12.80
C THR A 230 2.80 8.13 -13.69
N MET A 231 3.45 6.97 -13.78
CA MET A 231 4.60 6.73 -14.66
C MET A 231 4.23 6.92 -16.14
N PRO A 232 5.18 7.33 -17.00
CA PRO A 232 4.95 7.41 -18.44
C PRO A 232 4.68 6.03 -19.03
N ALA A 233 3.88 5.99 -20.10
CA ALA A 233 3.66 4.76 -20.87
C ALA A 233 4.99 4.23 -21.45
N MET A 234 5.07 2.91 -21.67
CA MET A 234 6.23 2.29 -22.32
C MET A 234 6.29 2.72 -23.79
N VAL A 235 7.35 3.45 -24.15
CA VAL A 235 7.61 3.94 -25.51
C VAL A 235 8.93 3.44 -26.08
N LEU A 236 9.76 2.79 -25.27
CA LEU A 236 11.04 2.25 -25.70
C LEU A 236 10.89 0.96 -26.51
N SER A 237 11.79 0.78 -27.45
CA SER A 237 12.09 -0.52 -28.03
C SER A 237 13.14 -1.21 -27.17
N ILE A 238 12.79 -2.33 -26.52
CA ILE A 238 13.71 -3.04 -25.61
C ILE A 238 14.94 -3.62 -26.33
N ASP A 239 14.86 -3.80 -27.66
CA ASP A 239 15.94 -4.33 -28.50
C ASP A 239 16.87 -3.22 -29.04
N ALA A 240 16.54 -1.95 -28.81
CA ALA A 240 17.35 -0.81 -29.25
C ALA A 240 18.41 -0.42 -28.20
N SER A 241 19.47 0.24 -28.66
CA SER A 241 20.53 0.74 -27.78
C SER A 241 20.30 2.23 -27.49
N TYR A 242 20.38 2.60 -26.21
CA TYR A 242 20.19 3.98 -25.76
C TYR A 242 21.43 4.47 -25.01
N THR A 243 21.95 5.63 -25.42
CA THR A 243 22.99 6.35 -24.68
C THR A 243 22.44 7.67 -24.18
N ALA A 244 22.63 7.96 -22.89
CA ALA A 244 22.37 9.27 -22.32
C ALA A 244 23.65 10.10 -22.26
N GLN A 245 23.61 11.28 -22.85
CA GLN A 245 24.63 12.31 -22.71
C GLN A 245 24.19 13.32 -21.64
N ILE A 246 24.80 13.25 -20.46
CA ILE A 246 24.56 14.16 -19.35
C ILE A 246 25.62 15.27 -19.41
N THR A 247 25.22 16.46 -19.85
CA THR A 247 26.08 17.65 -19.83
C THR A 247 25.89 18.38 -18.51
N THR A 248 27.00 18.63 -17.81
CA THR A 248 27.07 19.36 -16.54
C THR A 248 27.89 20.64 -16.69
N THR A 249 28.00 21.43 -15.62
CA THR A 249 28.92 22.58 -15.55
C THR A 249 30.41 22.20 -15.60
N LYS A 250 30.75 20.92 -15.35
CA LYS A 250 32.13 20.42 -15.33
C LYS A 250 32.53 19.68 -16.60
N GLY A 251 31.58 19.19 -17.38
CA GLY A 251 31.86 18.43 -18.58
C GLY A 251 30.68 17.58 -19.04
N THR A 252 30.96 16.53 -19.79
CA THR A 252 29.95 15.60 -20.29
C THR A 252 30.24 14.19 -19.79
N ILE A 253 29.18 13.50 -19.37
CA ILE A 253 29.18 12.10 -18.96
C ILE A 253 28.33 11.34 -19.98
N LEU A 254 28.85 10.24 -20.52
CA LEU A 254 28.09 9.31 -21.38
C LEU A 254 27.73 8.08 -20.58
N VAL A 255 26.44 7.72 -20.63
CA VAL A 255 25.86 6.58 -19.92
C VAL A 255 25.20 5.66 -20.94
N GLU A 256 25.61 4.40 -20.98
CA GLU A 256 24.90 3.35 -21.70
C GLU A 256 23.74 2.85 -20.84
N LEU A 257 22.52 2.82 -21.39
CA LEU A 257 21.32 2.42 -20.66
C LEU A 257 20.98 0.95 -20.94
N ASN A 258 20.40 0.27 -19.95
CA ASN A 258 20.14 -1.17 -19.98
C ASN A 258 18.62 -1.49 -20.03
N PRO A 259 17.93 -1.28 -21.17
CA PRO A 259 16.48 -1.47 -21.26
C PRO A 259 16.03 -2.92 -21.06
N LEU A 260 16.91 -3.91 -21.27
CA LEU A 260 16.59 -5.32 -21.04
C LEU A 260 16.49 -5.65 -19.54
N SER A 261 17.35 -5.05 -18.71
CA SER A 261 17.42 -5.31 -17.27
C SER A 261 16.48 -4.41 -16.47
N ALA A 262 16.29 -3.16 -16.91
CA ALA A 262 15.48 -2.16 -16.21
C ALA A 262 14.55 -1.39 -17.18
N PRO A 263 13.64 -2.07 -17.90
CA PRO A 263 12.83 -1.47 -18.95
C PRO A 263 12.01 -0.26 -18.48
N ARG A 264 11.41 -0.32 -17.28
CA ARG A 264 10.57 0.77 -16.76
C ARG A 264 11.42 1.96 -16.35
N SER A 265 12.56 1.71 -15.70
CA SER A 265 13.50 2.76 -15.28
C SER A 265 14.12 3.45 -16.48
N VAL A 266 14.59 2.70 -17.47
CA VAL A 266 15.12 3.29 -18.71
C VAL A 266 14.04 4.06 -19.45
N ASN A 267 12.81 3.55 -19.52
CA ASN A 267 11.68 4.27 -20.15
C ASN A 267 11.38 5.58 -19.45
N ASN A 268 11.28 5.55 -18.13
CA ASN A 268 11.08 6.74 -17.31
C ASN A 268 12.20 7.76 -17.54
N PHE A 269 13.46 7.33 -17.47
CA PHE A 269 14.61 8.18 -17.67
C PHE A 269 14.62 8.82 -19.07
N VAL A 270 14.37 8.03 -20.12
CA VAL A 270 14.36 8.53 -21.50
C VAL A 270 13.22 9.54 -21.73
N VAL A 271 12.02 9.26 -21.25
CA VAL A 271 10.87 10.17 -21.42
C VAL A 271 11.13 11.51 -20.73
N LEU A 272 11.56 11.48 -19.47
CA LEU A 272 11.85 12.71 -18.72
C LEU A 272 13.04 13.49 -19.30
N ALA A 273 14.07 12.80 -19.81
CA ALA A 273 15.19 13.43 -20.48
C ALA A 273 14.78 14.07 -21.81
N LYS A 274 13.91 13.42 -22.59
CA LYS A 274 13.34 13.99 -23.82
C LYS A 274 12.49 15.23 -23.53
N LEU A 275 11.72 15.23 -22.44
CA LEU A 275 10.90 16.36 -22.00
C LEU A 275 11.69 17.51 -21.36
N GLY A 276 12.96 17.30 -21.02
CA GLY A 276 13.82 18.32 -20.40
C GLY A 276 13.67 18.44 -18.88
N TYR A 277 13.22 17.39 -18.19
CA TYR A 277 13.01 17.42 -16.74
C TYR A 277 14.29 17.77 -15.96
N TRP A 278 15.46 17.30 -16.40
CA TRP A 278 16.75 17.57 -15.74
C TRP A 278 17.52 18.77 -16.33
N ASP A 279 16.90 19.62 -17.13
CA ASP A 279 17.59 20.80 -17.65
C ASP A 279 17.76 21.86 -16.56
N ASN A 280 18.99 22.37 -16.42
CA ASN A 280 19.39 23.32 -15.38
C ASN A 280 19.14 22.81 -13.93
N PHE A 281 19.25 21.49 -13.72
CA PHE A 281 18.95 20.86 -12.44
C PHE A 281 20.16 20.86 -11.50
N PRO A 282 20.05 21.30 -10.24
CA PRO A 282 21.17 21.30 -9.29
C PRO A 282 21.67 19.89 -9.00
N ILE A 283 22.96 19.76 -8.71
CA ILE A 283 23.46 18.59 -7.99
C ILE A 283 22.98 18.73 -6.55
N ASN A 284 22.09 17.83 -6.13
CA ASN A 284 21.39 17.94 -4.85
C ASN A 284 22.26 17.46 -3.68
N ARG A 285 23.12 16.46 -3.91
CA ARG A 285 24.02 15.91 -2.90
C ARG A 285 25.22 15.25 -3.53
N VAL A 286 26.39 15.40 -2.90
CA VAL A 286 27.59 14.63 -3.23
C VAL A 286 28.11 13.94 -1.97
N GLN A 287 28.41 12.65 -2.10
CA GLN A 287 29.17 11.89 -1.12
C GLN A 287 30.40 11.34 -1.84
N GLU A 288 31.57 11.94 -1.58
CA GLU A 288 32.81 11.76 -2.37
C GLU A 288 33.18 10.28 -2.57
N ASP A 289 33.01 9.45 -1.55
CA ASP A 289 33.33 8.01 -1.57
C ASP A 289 32.11 7.12 -1.88
N ALA A 290 31.06 7.66 -2.49
CA ALA A 290 29.86 6.89 -2.79
C ALA A 290 29.16 7.32 -4.08
N PHE A 291 28.61 8.54 -4.14
CA PHE A 291 27.72 8.94 -5.23
C PHE A 291 27.58 10.46 -5.40
N VAL A 292 27.15 10.84 -6.60
CA VAL A 292 26.51 12.12 -6.91
C VAL A 292 25.01 11.88 -7.07
N LEU A 293 24.17 12.72 -6.48
CA LEU A 293 22.71 12.65 -6.54
C LEU A 293 22.11 13.95 -7.08
N THR A 294 21.17 13.84 -8.01
CA THR A 294 20.42 14.97 -8.57
C THR A 294 18.96 14.55 -8.82
N GLY A 295 18.12 15.49 -9.26
CA GLY A 295 16.73 15.22 -9.66
C GLY A 295 15.67 15.49 -8.58
N SER A 296 16.05 16.06 -7.42
CA SER A 296 15.13 16.53 -6.37
C SER A 296 14.73 18.01 -6.60
N PRO A 297 13.46 18.30 -7.01
CA PRO A 297 13.02 19.66 -7.36
C PRO A 297 13.19 20.70 -6.27
N SER A 298 12.90 20.33 -5.01
CA SER A 298 13.02 21.23 -3.86
C SER A 298 14.33 21.01 -3.09
N GLY A 299 15.23 20.15 -3.56
CA GLY A 299 16.46 19.74 -2.86
C GLY A 299 16.25 18.89 -1.61
N ARG A 300 15.00 18.57 -1.25
CA ARG A 300 14.68 17.72 -0.09
C ARG A 300 14.76 16.24 -0.48
N PRO A 301 15.10 15.33 0.45
CA PRO A 301 15.08 13.89 0.18
C PRO A 301 13.71 13.38 -0.27
N ASP A 302 12.63 13.99 0.22
CA ASP A 302 11.25 13.62 -0.08
C ASP A 302 10.67 14.27 -1.36
N SER A 303 11.44 15.13 -2.03
CA SER A 303 11.02 15.82 -3.24
C SER A 303 11.11 14.92 -4.48
N ASP A 304 10.08 14.86 -5.31
CA ASP A 304 10.04 14.01 -6.51
C ASP A 304 9.12 14.61 -7.58
N ILE A 305 9.03 13.94 -8.72
CA ILE A 305 8.12 14.25 -9.82
C ILE A 305 6.65 13.90 -9.50
N GLY A 306 6.41 13.10 -8.46
CA GLY A 306 5.10 12.78 -7.90
C GLY A 306 4.62 11.34 -8.10
N TYR A 307 5.49 10.45 -8.59
CA TYR A 307 5.29 9.01 -8.60
C TYR A 307 6.59 8.28 -8.28
N SER A 308 6.49 7.01 -7.89
CA SER A 308 7.64 6.11 -7.68
C SER A 308 7.73 5.06 -8.79
N LEU A 309 8.91 4.46 -8.89
CA LEU A 309 9.21 3.36 -9.79
C LEU A 309 9.28 2.04 -9.00
N PRO A 310 8.79 0.93 -9.57
CA PRO A 310 9.00 -0.39 -8.98
C PRO A 310 10.48 -0.78 -9.06
N SER A 311 10.92 -1.64 -8.15
CA SER A 311 12.24 -2.26 -8.26
C SER A 311 12.31 -3.17 -9.50
N GLU A 312 13.44 -3.11 -10.22
CA GLU A 312 13.73 -4.00 -11.35
C GLU A 312 14.97 -4.85 -11.06
N ALA A 313 15.54 -5.50 -12.07
CA ALA A 313 16.65 -6.43 -11.87
C ALA A 313 17.82 -5.77 -11.13
N ALA A 314 18.26 -6.42 -10.06
CA ALA A 314 19.44 -6.02 -9.31
C ALA A 314 20.68 -6.14 -10.22
N LEU A 315 21.25 -4.99 -10.60
CA LEU A 315 22.53 -4.92 -11.28
C LEU A 315 23.64 -4.52 -10.29
N PRO A 316 24.90 -4.91 -10.54
CA PRO A 316 26.01 -4.57 -9.66
C PRO A 316 26.13 -3.06 -9.43
N MET A 317 26.28 -2.67 -8.16
CA MET A 317 26.51 -1.28 -7.76
C MET A 317 28.01 -0.94 -7.79
N VAL A 318 28.58 -0.92 -9.00
CA VAL A 318 29.99 -0.60 -9.23
C VAL A 318 30.18 0.88 -9.59
N LYS A 319 31.39 1.41 -9.42
CA LYS A 319 31.74 2.78 -9.84
C LYS A 319 31.26 3.07 -11.27
N GLY A 320 30.53 4.16 -11.43
CA GLY A 320 29.91 4.56 -12.69
C GLY A 320 28.51 3.97 -12.94
N ALA A 321 27.97 3.13 -12.07
CA ALA A 321 26.57 2.72 -12.16
C ALA A 321 25.64 3.94 -11.98
N VAL A 322 24.56 3.95 -12.75
CA VAL A 322 23.52 4.99 -12.74
C VAL A 322 22.19 4.34 -12.40
N GLY A 323 21.51 4.85 -11.38
CA GLY A 323 20.26 4.29 -10.88
C GLY A 323 19.34 5.33 -10.27
N PHE A 324 18.07 4.98 -10.04
CA PHE A 324 17.14 5.84 -9.32
C PHE A 324 17.38 5.73 -7.82
N TRP A 325 17.26 6.85 -7.13
CA TRP A 325 17.44 6.92 -5.68
C TRP A 325 16.34 6.16 -4.94
N TYR A 326 16.70 5.38 -3.93
CA TYR A 326 15.74 4.67 -3.10
C TYR A 326 15.08 5.60 -2.07
N ARG A 327 13.76 5.68 -2.11
CA ARG A 327 12.92 6.46 -1.19
C ARG A 327 12.47 5.59 -0.03
N GLN A 328 13.10 5.75 1.13
CA GLN A 328 12.76 4.98 2.34
C GLN A 328 11.32 5.20 2.82
N ASP A 329 10.79 6.40 2.64
CA ASP A 329 9.41 6.75 3.01
C ASP A 329 8.36 6.07 2.12
N LEU A 330 8.72 5.73 0.88
CA LEU A 330 7.84 5.04 -0.07
C LEU A 330 8.19 3.57 -0.27
N GLN A 331 9.33 3.12 0.28
CA GLN A 331 9.92 1.80 0.03
C GLN A 331 10.04 1.48 -1.47
N ALA A 332 10.37 2.48 -2.28
CA ALA A 332 10.37 2.40 -3.74
C ALA A 332 11.46 3.29 -4.37
N SER A 333 11.75 3.08 -5.65
CA SER A 333 12.66 3.97 -6.39
C SER A 333 11.99 5.30 -6.69
N SER A 334 12.74 6.39 -6.59
CA SER A 334 12.30 7.73 -6.97
C SER A 334 11.92 7.78 -8.45
N GLY A 335 10.91 8.60 -8.78
CA GLY A 335 10.52 8.85 -10.17
C GLY A 335 11.49 9.77 -10.92
N SER A 336 12.34 10.51 -10.21
CA SER A 336 13.16 11.56 -10.83
C SER A 336 14.54 11.79 -10.25
N GLN A 337 14.77 11.40 -8.99
CA GLN A 337 16.07 11.48 -8.37
C GLN A 337 16.93 10.31 -8.87
N PHE A 338 18.07 10.59 -9.48
CA PHE A 338 19.01 9.57 -9.92
C PHE A 338 20.42 9.85 -9.41
N PHE A 339 21.17 8.78 -9.18
CA PHE A 339 22.55 8.84 -8.74
C PHE A 339 23.51 8.39 -9.84
N ILE A 340 24.77 8.81 -9.70
CA ILE A 340 25.94 8.23 -10.39
C ILE A 340 26.92 7.80 -9.31
N LEU A 341 27.34 6.53 -9.30
CA LEU A 341 28.29 6.05 -8.31
C LEU A 341 29.71 6.55 -8.58
N LEU A 342 30.38 6.98 -7.50
CA LEU A 342 31.77 7.43 -7.48
C LEU A 342 32.73 6.33 -6.98
N ASP A 343 32.19 5.34 -6.28
CA ASP A 343 32.88 4.14 -5.80
C ASP A 343 31.91 2.93 -5.77
N ASP A 344 32.46 1.73 -5.59
CA ASP A 344 31.68 0.50 -5.47
C ASP A 344 30.86 0.49 -4.15
N LEU A 345 29.57 0.18 -4.24
CA LEU A 345 28.66 0.04 -3.08
C LEU A 345 28.16 -1.41 -2.97
N VAL A 346 29.09 -2.30 -2.61
CA VAL A 346 28.82 -3.75 -2.49
C VAL A 346 27.76 -4.04 -1.42
N GLY A 347 26.78 -4.89 -1.75
CA GLY A 347 25.73 -5.34 -0.82
C GLY A 347 24.51 -4.43 -0.76
N MET A 348 24.43 -3.43 -1.64
CA MET A 348 23.30 -2.51 -1.75
C MET A 348 22.37 -2.82 -2.95
N GLU A 349 22.65 -3.89 -3.71
CA GLU A 349 21.99 -4.21 -4.98
C GLU A 349 20.48 -4.48 -4.84
N GLU A 350 20.03 -4.90 -3.66
CA GLU A 350 18.62 -5.16 -3.37
C GLU A 350 17.82 -3.87 -3.13
N TYR A 351 18.48 -2.75 -2.84
CA TYR A 351 17.83 -1.48 -2.49
C TYR A 351 17.69 -0.52 -3.68
N PHE A 352 18.53 -0.64 -4.72
CA PHE A 352 18.59 0.33 -5.81
C PHE A 352 18.40 -0.32 -7.18
N THR A 353 17.57 0.31 -8.01
CA THR A 353 17.45 -0.06 -9.42
C THR A 353 18.46 0.71 -10.26
N VAL A 354 19.56 0.05 -10.59
CA VAL A 354 20.54 0.51 -11.57
C VAL A 354 19.99 0.27 -12.98
N PHE A 355 20.04 1.29 -13.83
CA PHE A 355 19.49 1.25 -15.19
C PHE A 355 20.50 1.64 -16.27
N GLY A 356 21.74 1.97 -15.91
CA GLY A 356 22.80 2.28 -16.87
C GLY A 356 24.18 2.35 -16.23
N ASN A 357 25.21 2.49 -17.06
CA ASN A 357 26.61 2.62 -16.64
C ASN A 357 27.32 3.72 -17.41
N VAL A 358 28.15 4.50 -16.71
CA VAL A 358 29.03 5.50 -17.31
C VAL A 358 30.06 4.79 -18.20
N THR A 359 30.06 5.11 -19.49
CA THR A 359 31.04 4.61 -20.45
C THR A 359 32.15 5.62 -20.73
N GLN A 360 31.86 6.92 -20.58
CA GLN A 360 32.84 8.01 -20.70
C GLN A 360 32.52 9.14 -19.73
N GLY A 361 33.57 9.83 -19.27
CA GLY A 361 33.39 11.01 -18.42
C GLY A 361 33.23 10.72 -16.93
N GLN A 362 33.59 9.53 -16.43
CA GLN A 362 33.58 9.25 -14.98
C GLN A 362 34.37 10.30 -14.17
N TRP A 363 35.51 10.75 -14.69
CA TRP A 363 36.31 11.81 -14.06
C TRP A 363 35.54 13.14 -13.92
N VAL A 364 34.53 13.40 -14.76
CA VAL A 364 33.64 14.55 -14.63
C VAL A 364 32.72 14.36 -13.43
N ALA A 365 32.13 13.15 -13.28
CA ALA A 365 31.29 12.81 -12.15
C ALA A 365 32.07 12.94 -10.82
N ASP A 366 33.30 12.42 -10.80
CA ASP A 366 34.22 12.49 -9.65
C ASP A 366 34.57 13.94 -9.21
N GLN A 367 34.30 14.94 -10.05
CA GLN A 367 34.60 16.36 -9.78
C GLN A 367 33.36 17.22 -9.50
N LEU A 368 32.16 16.64 -9.55
CA LEU A 368 30.94 17.39 -9.29
C LEU A 368 30.82 17.74 -7.81
N THR A 369 30.31 18.93 -7.55
CA THR A 369 30.01 19.44 -6.20
C THR A 369 28.55 19.92 -6.16
N GLU A 370 28.02 20.23 -4.97
CA GLU A 370 26.69 20.83 -4.83
C GLU A 370 26.58 22.25 -5.41
N ALA A 371 27.70 22.87 -5.80
CA ALA A 371 27.72 24.12 -6.56
C ALA A 371 27.51 23.92 -8.08
N ASP A 372 27.55 22.67 -8.55
CA ASP A 372 27.38 22.29 -9.94
C ASP A 372 25.92 21.95 -10.29
N ARG A 373 25.66 21.78 -11.59
CA ARG A 373 24.34 21.40 -12.09
C ARG A 373 24.44 20.53 -13.33
N VAL A 374 23.40 19.73 -13.54
CA VAL A 374 23.07 19.18 -14.86
C VAL A 374 22.56 20.34 -15.72
N VAL A 375 23.26 20.61 -16.81
CA VAL A 375 22.84 21.59 -17.81
C VAL A 375 21.77 20.99 -18.69
N ARG A 376 21.98 19.75 -19.16
CA ARG A 376 21.07 19.05 -20.06
C ARG A 376 21.33 17.54 -20.09
N VAL A 377 20.27 16.75 -20.25
CA VAL A 377 20.36 15.32 -20.59
C VAL A 377 19.81 15.09 -22.01
N THR A 378 20.61 14.51 -22.89
CA THR A 378 20.22 14.18 -24.26
C THR A 378 20.26 12.67 -24.48
N ILE A 379 19.22 12.11 -25.09
CA ILE A 379 19.14 10.68 -25.40
C ILE A 379 19.50 10.47 -26.87
N ILE A 380 20.42 9.53 -27.11
CA ILE A 380 20.82 9.05 -28.44
C ILE A 380 20.31 7.60 -28.54
N GLU A 381 19.47 7.35 -29.54
CA GLU A 381 18.92 6.02 -29.87
C GLU A 381 19.65 5.51 -31.11
N GLN A 382 20.14 4.27 -31.07
CA GLN A 382 20.96 3.65 -32.11
C GLN A 382 20.33 2.37 -32.67
#